data_AF-A0A0M8ZRX9-F1
#
_entry.id   AF-A0A0M8ZRX9-F1
#
_cell.length_a   1.000
_cell.length_b   1.000
_cell.length_c   1.000
_cell.angle_alpha   90.00
_cell.angle_beta   90.00
_cell.angle_gamma   90.00
#
_symmetry.space_group_name_H-M   'P 1'
#
loop_
_entity.id
_entity.type
_entity.pdbx_description
1 polymer ?
#
loop_
_entity_poly.entity_id
_entity_poly.type
_entity_poly.pdbx_seq_one_letter_code
_entity_poly.pdbx_strand_id
1 'polypeptide(L)' 'SGFHYTEPMKKKGVVWDGENLNEYLEFPMQFIPITKMVYNGVKRAGDRKDIIAYIC' A
#
# COMPACT_ATOMS: atom_id res chain seq x y z
N SER A 1 13.32 4.85 -17.75
CA SER A 1 13.75 4.89 -16.34
C SER A 1 12.60 4.45 -15.46
N GLY A 2 12.77 3.39 -14.65
CA GLY A 2 11.73 2.87 -13.77
C GLY A 2 11.64 3.59 -12.43
N PHE A 3 10.61 3.30 -11.64
CA PHE A 3 10.47 3.85 -10.28
C PHE A 3 11.49 3.20 -9.31
N HIS A 4 12.17 4.03 -8.51
CA HIS A 4 13.16 3.56 -7.53
C HIS A 4 12.52 3.22 -6.18
N TYR A 5 11.98 2.01 -6.08
CA TYR A 5 11.45 1.45 -4.84
C TYR A 5 12.52 1.31 -3.74
N THR A 6 12.10 1.36 -2.48
CA THR A 6 12.96 1.09 -1.33
C THR A 6 13.30 -0.39 -1.24
N GLU A 7 14.45 -0.73 -0.66
CA GLU A 7 14.86 -2.13 -0.47
C GLU A 7 13.83 -2.98 0.29
N PRO A 8 13.18 -2.49 1.37
CA PRO A 8 12.10 -3.23 2.04
C PRO A 8 10.91 -3.53 1.12
N MET A 9 10.53 -2.59 0.26
CA MET A 9 9.43 -2.77 -0.69
C MET A 9 9.74 -3.89 -1.70
N LYS A 10 10.96 -3.90 -2.24
CA LYS A 10 11.41 -4.94 -3.17
C LYS A 10 11.49 -6.30 -2.49
N LYS A 11 12.01 -6.36 -1.26
CA LYS A 11 12.19 -7.60 -0.50
C LYS A 11 10.87 -8.21 -0.02
N LYS A 12 9.86 -7.38 0.28
CA LYS A 12 8.57 -7.89 0.77
C LYS A 12 7.83 -8.72 -0.29
N GLY A 13 8.11 -8.53 -1.58
CA GLY A 13 7.57 -9.38 -2.65
C GLY A 13 6.05 -9.40 -2.72
N VAL A 14 5.41 -8.27 -2.40
CA VAL A 14 3.95 -8.17 -2.25
C VAL A 14 3.25 -8.37 -3.59
N VAL A 15 2.25 -9.23 -3.60
CA VAL A 15 1.26 -9.31 -4.69
C VAL A 15 0.17 -8.29 -4.39
N TRP A 16 -0.10 -7.37 -5.32
CA TRP A 16 -1.10 -6.32 -5.13
C TRP A 16 -2.52 -6.83 -5.42
N ASP A 17 -3.01 -7.71 -4.54
CA ASP A 17 -4.42 -8.10 -4.49
C ASP A 17 -5.22 -7.15 -3.56
N GLY A 18 -6.54 -7.34 -3.52
CA GLY A 18 -7.43 -6.49 -2.73
C GLY A 18 -7.13 -6.51 -1.23
N GLU A 19 -6.65 -7.63 -0.68
CA GLU A 19 -6.33 -7.76 0.75
C GLU A 19 -5.06 -6.98 1.09
N ASN A 20 -4.00 -7.20 0.31
CA ASN A 20 -2.72 -6.49 0.45
C ASN A 20 -2.87 -4.99 0.18
N LEU A 21 -3.70 -4.59 -0.78
CA LEU A 21 -4.04 -3.18 -1.02
C LEU A 21 -4.79 -2.58 0.16
N ASN A 22 -5.75 -3.29 0.74
CA ASN A 22 -6.50 -2.81 1.90
C ASN A 22 -5.59 -2.57 3.11
N GLU A 23 -4.71 -3.51 3.44
CA GLU A 23 -3.74 -3.35 4.52
C GLU A 23 -2.73 -2.22 4.25
N TYR A 24 -2.23 -2.15 3.02
CA TYR A 24 -1.29 -1.09 2.63
C TYR A 24 -1.91 0.29 2.70
N LEU A 25 -3.15 0.45 2.21
CA LEU A 25 -3.88 1.71 2.26
C LEU A 25 -4.27 2.11 3.68
N GLU A 26 -4.44 1.17 4.61
CA GLU A 26 -4.78 1.49 6.00
C GLU A 26 -3.61 2.11 6.76
N PHE A 27 -2.40 1.56 6.61
CA PHE A 27 -1.20 2.16 7.16
C PHE A 27 0.09 1.72 6.42
N PRO A 28 0.53 2.48 5.39
CA PRO A 28 1.66 2.09 4.54
C PRO A 28 2.97 1.87 5.30
N MET A 29 3.24 2.66 6.34
CA MET A 29 4.47 2.55 7.14
C MET A 29 4.51 1.29 8.01
N GLN A 30 3.36 0.84 8.51
CA GLN A 30 3.28 -0.42 9.25
C GLN A 30 3.41 -1.61 8.31
N PHE A 31 2.82 -1.52 7.12
CA PHE A 31 2.89 -2.59 6.13
C PHE A 31 4.31 -2.74 5.58
N ILE A 32 4.97 -1.66 5.18
CA ILE A 32 6.36 -1.66 4.70
C ILE A 32 7.17 -0.62 5.48
N PRO A 33 7.97 -1.05 6.46
CA PRO A 33 8.83 -0.15 7.21
C PRO A 33 9.79 0.59 6.27
N ILE A 34 10.01 1.88 6.52
CA ILE A 34 10.91 2.73 5.72
C ILE A 34 10.44 2.83 4.25
N THR A 35 9.13 2.72 4.01
CA THR A 35 8.54 3.08 2.71
C THR A 35 8.74 4.58 2.43
N LYS A 36 8.96 4.93 1.15
CA LYS A 36 9.01 6.33 0.69
C LYS A 36 7.61 6.97 0.60
N MET A 37 6.55 6.19 0.81
CA MET A 37 5.18 6.69 0.80
C MET A 37 4.87 7.39 2.12
N VAL A 38 5.05 8.72 2.14
CA VAL A 38 4.68 9.57 3.29
C VAL A 38 3.16 9.81 3.27
N TYR A 39 2.40 8.77 3.61
CA TYR A 39 0.95 8.80 3.64
C TYR A 39 0.44 8.15 4.94
N ASN A 40 -0.54 8.79 5.58
CA ASN A 40 -1.11 8.36 6.87
C ASN A 40 -2.10 7.19 6.75
N GLY A 41 -2.42 6.80 5.52
CA GLY A 41 -3.43 5.79 5.23
C GLY A 41 -4.85 6.33 5.24
N VAL A 42 -5.78 5.50 4.78
CA VAL A 42 -7.22 5.70 4.79
C VAL A 42 -7.78 4.86 5.94
N LYS A 43 -8.30 5.50 6.99
CA LYS A 43 -8.77 4.78 8.20
C LYS A 43 -10.17 4.17 8.06
N ARG A 44 -10.99 4.72 7.15
CA ARG A 44 -12.34 4.21 6.89
C ARG A 44 -12.26 3.04 5.91
N ALA A 45 -12.76 1.88 6.33
CA ALA A 45 -12.78 0.69 5.49
C ALA A 45 -13.66 0.85 4.24
N GLY A 46 -14.75 1.62 4.31
CA GLY A 46 -15.60 1.96 3.15
C GLY A 46 -14.81 2.70 2.07
N ASP A 47 -14.17 3.81 2.44
CA ASP A 47 -13.32 4.59 1.54
C ASP A 47 -12.19 3.75 0.93
N ARG A 48 -11.57 2.84 1.71
CA ARG A 48 -10.57 1.90 1.17
C ARG A 48 -11.16 0.97 0.12
N LYS A 49 -12.34 0.41 0.38
CA LYS A 49 -13.04 -0.49 -0.54
C LYS A 49 -13.38 0.22 -1.84
N ASP A 50 -13.86 1.46 -1.77
CA ASP A 50 -14.19 2.26 -2.95
C ASP A 50 -12.93 2.58 -3.77
N ILE A 51 -11.81 2.90 -3.12
CA ILE A 51 -10.51 3.11 -3.78
C ILE A 51 -10.03 1.83 -4.46
N ILE A 52 -10.10 0.68 -3.77
CA ILE A 52 -9.69 -0.61 -4.33
C ILE A 52 -10.57 -0.96 -5.54
N ALA A 53 -11.88 -0.77 -5.44
CA ALA A 53 -12.82 -1.00 -6.54
C ALA A 53 -12.62 -0.07 -7.74
N TYR A 54 -12.05 1.12 -7.54
CA TYR A 54 -11.70 2.03 -8.63
C TYR A 54 -10.40 1.62 -9.37
N ILE A 55 -9.46 1.01 -8.67
CA ILE A 55 -8.12 0.69 -9.18
C ILE A 55 -8.04 -0.72 -9.77
N CYS A 56 -8.88 -1.65 -9.31
CA CYS A 56 -8.99 -3.03 -9.78
C CYS A 56 -10.02 -3.17 -10.90
#